data_AF-A0A022S111-F1
#
_entry.id   AF-A0A022S111-F1
#
_cell.length_a   1.000
_cell.length_b   1.000
_cell.length_c   1.000
_cell.angle_alpha   90.00
_cell.angle_beta   90.00
_cell.angle_gamma   90.00
#
_symmetry.space_group_name_H-M   'P 1'
#
loop_
_entity.id
_entity.type
_entity.pdbx_description
1 polymer ?
#
loop_
_entity_poly.entity_id
_entity_poly.type
_entity_poly.pdbx_seq_one_letter_code
_entity_poly.pdbx_strand_id
1 'polypeptide(L)'
;MENGARGTPLLTVTHGDSLEKHSIYDASEKLFRNLNIPMLSGKKILGSSYGWLILVEPIDSEDDYDSNCCLFNLITNDIIGLPNLIDWIDYDRCILTKPPTEPDCYILFNGLEQSFCRIGDKEYVTRTVEQQYEEEKTNGRPGYEHLFTIGCFQGQIYGYMDPDKFVAIDFVGILSSSVRYQWSLGSFIMFRLDMIHG
;
A
#
# COMPACT_ATOMS: atom_id res chain seq x y z
N MET A 1 -24.56 28.58 -8.37
CA MET A 1 -23.40 29.03 -9.15
C MET A 1 -22.47 27.85 -9.25
N GLU A 2 -22.27 27.36 -10.47
CA GLU A 2 -21.32 26.30 -10.80
C GLU A 2 -19.91 26.67 -10.33
N ASN A 3 -19.14 25.68 -9.91
CA ASN A 3 -17.74 25.58 -10.32
C ASN A 3 -17.26 24.14 -10.12
N GLY A 4 -17.24 23.40 -11.23
CA GLY A 4 -16.51 22.16 -11.37
C GLY A 4 -15.00 22.41 -11.35
N ALA A 5 -14.45 22.70 -10.17
CA ALA A 5 -13.02 22.56 -9.95
C ALA A 5 -12.72 21.06 -9.88
N ARG A 6 -12.24 20.48 -10.98
CA ARG A 6 -11.54 19.19 -10.94
C ARG A 6 -10.40 19.36 -9.94
N GLY A 7 -10.54 18.79 -8.75
CA GLY A 7 -9.56 18.95 -7.67
C GLY A 7 -8.18 18.54 -8.17
N THR A 8 -7.23 19.48 -8.12
CA THR A 8 -5.83 19.18 -8.46
C THR A 8 -5.34 18.10 -7.50
N PRO A 9 -4.66 17.04 -7.99
CA PRO A 9 -4.07 16.05 -7.11
C PRO A 9 -3.06 16.72 -6.17
N LEU A 10 -3.18 16.43 -4.90
CA LEU A 10 -2.27 16.87 -3.85
C LEU A 10 -1.22 15.78 -3.63
N LEU A 11 0.05 16.16 -3.56
CA LEU A 11 1.14 15.24 -3.30
C LEU A 11 1.54 15.31 -1.83
N THR A 12 1.41 14.20 -1.11
CA THR A 12 1.95 14.08 0.24
C THR A 12 3.44 13.80 0.16
N VAL A 13 4.24 14.56 0.88
CA VAL A 13 5.69 14.41 1.00
C VAL A 13 6.02 14.13 2.45
N THR A 14 6.58 12.95 2.67
CA THR A 14 7.05 12.51 3.98
C THR A 14 8.54 12.81 4.12
N HIS A 15 8.94 13.35 5.27
CA HIS A 15 10.30 13.80 5.58
C HIS A 15 10.58 13.67 7.09
N GLY A 16 11.79 14.03 7.51
CA GLY A 16 12.28 13.75 8.87
C GLY A 16 13.19 12.53 8.90
N ASP A 17 13.95 12.36 9.98
CA ASP A 17 14.96 11.30 10.09
C ASP A 17 14.33 9.90 10.13
N SER A 18 13.06 9.82 10.58
CA SER A 18 12.27 8.58 10.67
C SER A 18 11.04 8.61 9.75
N LEU A 19 11.00 9.53 8.77
CA LEU A 19 9.86 9.70 7.86
C LEU A 19 8.53 9.97 8.60
N GLU A 20 8.60 10.77 9.67
CA GLU A 20 7.52 11.01 10.62
C GLU A 20 6.82 12.36 10.46
N LYS A 21 7.30 13.21 9.54
CA LYS A 21 6.74 14.54 9.25
C LYS A 21 6.15 14.56 7.85
N HIS A 22 5.01 15.23 7.69
CA HIS A 22 4.32 15.28 6.41
C HIS A 22 4.01 16.71 5.96
N SER A 23 4.18 16.94 4.67
CA SER A 23 3.74 18.15 3.99
C SER A 23 2.88 17.77 2.79
N ILE A 24 1.96 18.65 2.40
CA ILE A 24 1.26 18.57 1.12
C ILE A 24 1.90 19.57 0.17
N TYR A 25 2.18 19.11 -1.05
CA TYR A 25 2.47 19.95 -2.18
C TYR A 25 1.22 20.07 -3.06
N ASP A 26 0.76 21.30 -3.23
CA ASP A 26 -0.30 21.64 -4.18
C ASP A 26 0.34 22.00 -5.53
N ALA A 27 0.13 21.17 -6.55
CA ALA A 27 0.71 21.38 -7.87
C ALA A 27 0.10 22.58 -8.62
N SER A 28 -1.13 22.99 -8.27
CA SER A 28 -1.80 24.14 -8.88
C SER A 28 -1.31 25.46 -8.30
N GLU A 29 -1.14 25.51 -6.98
CA GLU A 29 -0.59 26.67 -6.29
C GLU A 29 0.94 26.70 -6.30
N LYS A 30 1.59 25.57 -6.58
CA LYS A 30 3.04 25.35 -6.48
C LYS A 30 3.59 25.66 -5.08
N LEU A 31 2.85 25.26 -4.05
CA LEU A 31 3.15 25.57 -2.66
C LEU A 31 3.20 24.32 -1.79
N PHE A 32 4.10 24.34 -0.81
CA PHE A 32 4.15 23.37 0.27
C PHE A 32 3.38 23.90 1.48
N ARG A 33 2.59 23.03 2.10
CA ARG A 33 1.89 23.27 3.35
C ARG A 33 2.20 22.13 4.30
N ASN A 34 2.56 22.45 5.54
CA ASN A 34 2.75 21.41 6.55
C ASN A 34 1.40 20.81 6.94
N LEU A 35 1.33 19.49 6.97
CA LEU A 35 0.18 18.77 7.51
C LEU A 35 0.35 18.67 9.03
N ASN A 36 -0.37 19.51 9.76
CA ASN A 36 -0.44 19.40 11.22
C ASN A 36 -1.74 18.70 11.61
N ILE A 37 -1.84 17.42 11.27
CA ILE A 37 -2.95 16.55 11.65
C ILE A 37 -2.45 15.64 12.75
N PRO A 38 -3.05 15.67 13.97
CA PRO A 38 -2.59 14.85 15.09
C PRO A 38 -2.46 13.36 14.75
N MET A 39 -3.38 12.82 13.93
CA MET A 39 -3.37 11.43 13.49
C MET A 39 -2.13 11.05 12.66
N LEU A 40 -1.53 12.00 11.94
CA LEU A 40 -0.33 11.75 11.14
C LEU A 40 0.96 11.97 11.93
N SER A 41 0.89 12.58 13.10
CA SER A 41 2.07 12.92 13.88
C SER A 41 2.79 11.65 14.33
N GLY A 42 4.05 11.51 13.94
CA GLY A 42 4.87 10.37 14.36
C GLY A 42 4.63 9.09 13.56
N LYS A 43 3.79 9.10 12.51
CA LYS A 43 3.44 7.90 11.73
C LYS A 43 4.05 7.94 10.33
N LYS A 44 4.47 6.81 9.79
CA LYS A 44 4.91 6.66 8.40
C LYS A 44 3.68 6.45 7.51
N ILE A 45 3.67 7.07 6.33
CA ILE A 45 2.67 6.80 5.29
C ILE A 45 3.27 5.81 4.29
N LEU A 46 2.71 4.60 4.21
CA LEU A 46 3.18 3.56 3.27
C LEU A 46 2.44 3.55 1.92
N GLY A 47 1.32 4.26 1.84
CA GLY A 47 0.55 4.37 0.62
C GLY A 47 -0.73 5.16 0.80
N SER A 48 -1.44 5.33 -0.31
CA SER A 48 -2.76 5.94 -0.36
C SER A 48 -3.62 5.23 -1.40
N SER A 49 -4.85 4.86 -1.04
CA SER A 49 -5.80 4.27 -1.99
C SER A 49 -7.24 4.60 -1.61
N TYR A 50 -8.09 4.88 -2.61
CA TYR A 50 -9.52 5.17 -2.41
C TYR A 50 -9.83 6.30 -1.38
N GLY A 51 -8.95 7.30 -1.25
CA GLY A 51 -9.10 8.39 -0.28
C GLY A 51 -8.63 8.04 1.15
N TRP A 52 -8.09 6.84 1.35
CA TRP A 52 -7.51 6.39 2.61
C TRP A 52 -5.98 6.42 2.55
N LEU A 53 -5.37 6.86 3.63
CA LEU A 53 -3.95 6.75 3.89
C LEU A 53 -3.68 5.47 4.69
N ILE A 54 -2.60 4.78 4.35
CA ILE A 54 -2.10 3.65 5.15
C ILE A 54 -1.01 4.18 6.07
N LEU A 55 -1.30 4.18 7.37
CA LEU A 55 -0.43 4.72 8.42
C LEU A 55 0.20 3.56 9.20
N VAL A 56 1.48 3.71 9.52
CA VAL A 56 2.20 2.81 10.41
C VAL A 56 2.94 3.62 11.46
N GLU A 57 2.74 3.27 12.72
CA GLU A 57 3.48 3.83 13.84
C GLU A 57 4.81 3.10 13.99
N PRO A 58 5.94 3.83 14.01
CA PRO A 58 7.23 3.31 14.43
C PRO A 58 7.14 2.89 15.90
N ILE A 59 6.94 1.60 16.17
CA ILE A 59 7.02 1.06 17.53
C ILE A 59 8.36 0.37 17.69
N ASP A 60 9.07 0.69 18.77
CA ASP A 60 10.40 0.16 19.11
C ASP A 60 10.35 -1.16 19.91
N SER A 61 9.14 -1.66 20.24
CA SER A 61 8.94 -2.83 21.08
C SER A 61 7.68 -3.64 20.73
N GLU A 62 7.80 -4.96 20.74
CA GLU A 62 6.69 -5.92 20.56
C GLU A 62 5.63 -5.87 21.68
N ASP A 63 5.92 -5.19 22.80
CA ASP A 63 5.09 -5.14 24.00
C ASP A 63 3.98 -4.06 23.97
N ASP A 64 3.86 -3.30 22.87
CA ASP A 64 2.79 -2.31 22.73
C ASP A 64 1.54 -2.98 22.15
N TYR A 65 0.52 -3.13 22.99
CA TYR A 65 -0.69 -3.92 22.72
C TYR A 65 -1.69 -3.23 21.79
N ASP A 66 -1.45 -1.97 21.42
CA ASP A 66 -2.28 -1.23 20.48
C ASP A 66 -1.81 -1.44 19.04
N SER A 67 -2.76 -1.48 18.10
CA SER A 67 -2.45 -1.67 16.68
C SER A 67 -1.50 -0.59 16.15
N ASN A 68 -0.32 -0.99 15.68
CA ASN A 68 0.65 -0.07 15.06
C ASN A 68 0.29 0.35 13.63
N CYS A 69 -0.81 -0.17 13.08
CA CYS A 69 -1.16 0.03 11.67
C CYS A 69 -2.64 0.35 11.50
N CYS A 70 -2.95 1.38 10.72
CA CYS A 70 -4.33 1.75 10.46
C CYS A 70 -4.53 2.38 9.08
N LEU A 71 -5.79 2.37 8.63
CA LEU A 71 -6.26 3.18 7.52
C LEU A 71 -6.88 4.45 8.08
N PHE A 72 -6.54 5.60 7.50
CA PHE A 72 -7.08 6.89 7.88
C PHE A 72 -7.67 7.65 6.69
N ASN A 73 -8.92 8.06 6.79
CA ASN A 73 -9.57 8.89 5.77
C ASN A 73 -9.47 10.38 6.16
N LEU A 74 -8.74 11.16 5.36
CA LEU A 74 -8.52 12.58 5.63
C LEU A 74 -9.79 13.44 5.54
N ILE A 75 -10.81 12.99 4.80
CA ILE A 75 -12.04 13.75 4.56
C ILE A 75 -13.06 13.47 5.66
N THR A 76 -13.26 12.20 6.00
CA THR A 76 -14.26 11.79 7.00
C THR A 76 -13.70 11.75 8.42
N ASN A 77 -12.38 11.76 8.58
CA ASN A 77 -11.66 11.45 9.83
C ASN A 77 -11.94 10.03 10.36
N ASP A 78 -12.44 9.13 9.52
CA ASP A 78 -12.65 7.73 9.90
C ASP A 78 -11.32 6.99 9.99
N ILE A 79 -11.28 6.02 10.90
CA ILE A 79 -10.12 5.17 11.17
C ILE A 79 -10.56 3.71 11.11
N ILE A 80 -9.80 2.88 10.40
CA ILE A 80 -9.95 1.42 10.42
C ILE A 80 -8.65 0.85 10.97
N GLY A 81 -8.72 0.19 12.13
CA GLY A 81 -7.56 -0.51 12.70
C GLY A 81 -7.21 -1.75 11.89
N LEU A 82 -5.91 -2.04 11.77
CA LEU A 82 -5.39 -3.23 11.11
C LEU A 82 -4.64 -4.10 12.14
N PRO A 83 -4.25 -5.33 11.80
CA PRO A 83 -3.33 -6.11 12.64
C PRO A 83 -1.98 -5.39 12.83
N ASN A 84 -1.24 -5.77 13.88
CA ASN A 84 0.12 -5.31 14.09
C ASN A 84 1.02 -5.77 12.95
N LEU A 85 1.68 -4.82 12.31
CA LEU A 85 2.68 -5.06 11.27
C LEU A 85 4.04 -5.22 11.95
N ILE A 86 4.46 -6.47 12.13
CA ILE A 86 5.79 -6.83 12.64
C ILE A 86 6.84 -6.42 11.60
N ASP A 87 8.02 -5.99 12.06
CA ASP A 87 9.14 -5.57 11.20
C ASP A 87 8.73 -4.50 10.18
N TRP A 88 7.91 -3.54 10.62
CA TRP A 88 7.34 -2.47 9.79
C TRP A 88 8.37 -1.70 8.94
N ILE A 89 9.63 -1.66 9.39
CA ILE A 89 10.75 -0.98 8.71
C ILE A 89 11.08 -1.62 7.35
N ASP A 90 10.81 -2.91 7.20
CA ASP A 90 11.13 -3.66 5.97
C ASP A 90 10.12 -3.41 4.86
N TYR A 91 8.98 -2.77 5.17
CA TYR A 91 7.94 -2.42 4.21
C TYR A 91 8.06 -0.97 3.73
N ASP A 92 8.05 -0.80 2.41
CA ASP A 92 8.17 0.49 1.75
C ASP A 92 6.95 0.88 0.92
N ARG A 93 6.05 -0.08 0.64
CA ARG A 93 4.87 0.12 -0.20
C ARG A 93 3.66 -0.61 0.35
N CYS A 94 2.48 -0.05 0.13
CA CYS A 94 1.22 -0.68 0.46
C CYS A 94 0.14 -0.36 -0.57
N ILE A 95 -0.79 -1.30 -0.79
CA ILE A 95 -1.95 -1.08 -1.65
C ILE A 95 -3.21 -1.78 -1.14
N LEU A 96 -4.37 -1.18 -1.46
CA LEU A 96 -5.68 -1.79 -1.27
C LEU A 96 -6.25 -2.29 -2.60
N THR A 97 -6.92 -3.44 -2.59
CA THR A 97 -7.60 -3.97 -3.79
C THR A 97 -8.93 -3.30 -4.09
N LYS A 98 -9.61 -2.75 -3.07
CA LYS A 98 -10.92 -2.11 -3.16
C LYS A 98 -11.01 -0.98 -2.15
N PRO A 99 -12.07 -0.15 -2.15
CA PRO A 99 -12.38 0.69 -1.01
C PRO A 99 -12.43 -0.16 0.27
N PRO A 100 -11.80 0.27 1.38
CA PRO A 100 -11.71 -0.56 2.59
C PRO A 100 -13.05 -0.74 3.32
N THR A 101 -14.08 -0.02 2.90
CA THR A 101 -15.47 -0.18 3.34
C THR A 101 -16.22 -1.27 2.56
N GLU A 102 -15.66 -1.77 1.47
CA GLU A 102 -16.25 -2.86 0.69
C GLU A 102 -15.83 -4.23 1.22
N PRO A 103 -16.69 -5.26 1.09
CA PRO A 103 -16.33 -6.63 1.42
C PRO A 103 -15.21 -7.14 0.51
N ASP A 104 -14.42 -8.08 1.04
CA ASP A 104 -13.28 -8.69 0.35
C ASP A 104 -12.26 -7.65 -0.14
N CYS A 105 -12.14 -6.52 0.55
CA CYS A 105 -11.00 -5.63 0.41
C CYS A 105 -9.79 -6.25 1.10
N TYR A 106 -8.68 -6.32 0.38
CA TYR A 106 -7.40 -6.78 0.91
C TYR A 106 -6.41 -5.63 0.93
N ILE A 107 -5.53 -5.67 1.92
CA ILE A 107 -4.35 -4.83 2.00
C ILE A 107 -3.12 -5.70 1.75
N LEU A 108 -2.18 -5.20 0.95
CA LEU A 108 -0.90 -5.83 0.67
C LEU A 108 0.22 -4.85 1.00
N PHE A 109 1.06 -5.21 1.95
CA PHE A 109 2.34 -4.58 2.23
C PHE A 109 3.43 -5.29 1.45
N ASN A 110 4.32 -4.50 0.84
CA ASN A 110 5.45 -4.99 0.08
C ASN A 110 6.74 -4.32 0.54
N GLY A 111 7.80 -5.12 0.57
CA GLY A 111 9.12 -4.72 1.02
C GLY A 111 10.14 -5.83 0.77
N LEU A 112 10.96 -6.15 1.77
CA LEU A 112 11.73 -7.40 1.77
C LEU A 112 10.79 -8.62 1.83
N GLU A 113 9.76 -8.51 2.67
CA GLU A 113 8.68 -9.49 2.80
C GLU A 113 7.37 -8.96 2.19
N GLN A 114 6.39 -9.86 2.07
CA GLN A 114 5.04 -9.52 1.65
C GLN A 114 4.06 -9.93 2.73
N SER A 115 3.29 -8.97 3.25
CA SER A 115 2.26 -9.23 4.27
C SER A 115 0.92 -8.77 3.76
N PHE A 116 -0.12 -9.61 3.88
CA PHE A 116 -1.46 -9.27 3.44
C PHE A 116 -2.54 -9.79 4.37
N CYS A 117 -3.66 -9.09 4.42
CA CYS A 117 -4.86 -9.54 5.10
C CYS A 117 -6.11 -8.94 4.44
N ARG A 118 -7.28 -9.48 4.78
CA ARG A 118 -8.55 -8.83 4.49
C ARG A 118 -8.81 -7.77 5.56
N ILE A 119 -9.46 -6.68 5.18
CA ILE A 119 -9.94 -5.69 6.15
C ILE A 119 -10.87 -6.37 7.18
N GLY A 120 -10.52 -6.23 8.46
CA GLY A 120 -11.20 -6.87 9.60
C GLY A 120 -10.56 -8.16 10.10
N ASP A 121 -9.55 -8.69 9.41
CA ASP A 121 -8.74 -9.80 9.91
C ASP A 121 -7.92 -9.35 11.14
N LYS A 122 -7.47 -10.35 11.93
CA LYS A 122 -6.72 -10.12 13.17
C LYS A 122 -5.21 -10.26 13.02
N GLU A 123 -4.77 -10.87 11.93
CA GLU A 123 -3.37 -11.22 11.68
C GLU A 123 -3.07 -11.08 10.18
N TYR A 124 -1.80 -10.84 9.86
CA TYR A 124 -1.32 -10.89 8.48
C TYR A 124 -0.90 -12.31 8.10
N VAL A 125 -1.12 -12.66 6.83
CA VAL A 125 -0.38 -13.74 6.19
C VAL A 125 0.90 -13.13 5.62
N THR A 126 2.03 -13.55 6.17
CA THR A 126 3.35 -13.06 5.77
C THR A 126 4.07 -14.10 4.93
N ARG A 127 4.67 -13.65 3.83
CA ARG A 127 5.52 -14.43 2.95
C ARG A 127 6.96 -14.00 3.17
N THR A 128 7.73 -14.88 3.79
CA THR A 128 9.14 -14.59 4.07
C THR A 128 9.95 -14.60 2.79
N VAL A 129 11.15 -14.05 2.90
CA VAL A 129 12.08 -14.00 1.79
C VAL A 129 12.44 -15.40 1.26
N GLU A 130 12.60 -16.38 2.16
CA GLU A 130 12.89 -17.77 1.80
C GLU A 130 11.73 -18.42 1.05
N GLN A 131 10.49 -18.19 1.49
CA GLN A 131 9.30 -18.72 0.83
C GLN A 131 9.16 -18.17 -0.59
N GLN A 132 9.37 -16.87 -0.77
CA GLN A 132 9.36 -16.23 -2.08
C GLN A 132 10.40 -16.89 -3.01
N TYR A 133 11.62 -17.12 -2.51
CA TYR A 133 12.69 -17.75 -3.27
C TYR A 133 12.39 -19.20 -3.69
N GLU A 134 11.83 -20.00 -2.77
CA GLU A 134 11.45 -21.39 -3.07
C GLU A 134 10.34 -21.47 -4.13
N GLU A 135 9.36 -20.58 -4.06
CA GLU A 135 8.28 -20.50 -5.04
C GLU A 135 8.78 -20.06 -6.42
N GLU A 136 9.65 -19.05 -6.50
CA GLU A 136 10.27 -18.62 -7.75
C GLU A 136 11.04 -19.77 -8.41
N LYS A 137 11.86 -20.48 -7.63
CA LYS A 137 12.62 -21.64 -8.09
C LYS A 137 11.70 -22.75 -8.61
N THR A 138 10.60 -23.03 -7.90
CA THR A 138 9.61 -24.04 -8.28
C THR A 138 8.89 -23.67 -9.58
N ASN A 139 8.64 -22.38 -9.78
CA ASN A 139 8.04 -21.81 -10.98
C ASN A 139 9.04 -21.64 -12.14
N GLY A 140 10.27 -22.17 -12.00
CA GLY A 140 11.30 -22.13 -13.03
C GLY A 140 11.92 -20.74 -13.24
N ARG A 141 11.85 -19.86 -12.23
CA ARG A 141 12.44 -18.52 -12.27
C ARG A 141 13.78 -18.49 -11.55
N PRO A 142 14.85 -17.94 -12.16
CA PRO A 142 16.15 -17.86 -11.53
C PRO A 142 16.26 -16.61 -10.64
N GLY A 143 16.07 -16.78 -9.34
CA GLY A 143 16.44 -15.79 -8.32
C GLY A 143 15.43 -14.68 -8.07
N TYR A 144 15.80 -13.81 -7.11
CA TYR A 144 15.03 -12.70 -6.56
C TYR A 144 14.59 -11.72 -7.65
N GLU A 145 13.39 -11.90 -8.20
CA GLU A 145 12.78 -10.88 -9.04
C GLU A 145 12.21 -9.79 -8.12
N HIS A 146 13.04 -8.80 -7.76
CA HIS A 146 12.63 -7.72 -6.86
C HIS A 146 11.40 -6.98 -7.42
N LEU A 147 10.31 -7.03 -6.67
CA LEU A 147 9.09 -6.30 -6.97
C LEU A 147 9.32 -4.80 -6.66
N PHE A 148 9.62 -4.02 -7.70
CA PHE A 148 9.98 -2.60 -7.60
C PHE A 148 8.79 -1.67 -7.43
N THR A 149 7.63 -2.04 -7.95
CA THR A 149 6.43 -1.23 -7.77
C THR A 149 5.21 -2.13 -7.85
N ILE A 150 4.18 -1.73 -7.11
CA ILE A 150 2.87 -2.37 -7.12
C ILE A 150 1.81 -1.34 -7.42
N GLY A 151 0.80 -1.74 -8.19
CA GLY A 151 -0.36 -0.94 -8.51
C GLY A 151 -1.60 -1.81 -8.50
N CYS A 152 -2.76 -1.21 -8.25
CA CYS A 152 -4.04 -1.91 -8.29
C CYS A 152 -4.91 -1.20 -9.31
N PHE A 153 -5.46 -1.97 -10.24
CA PHE A 153 -6.37 -1.48 -11.24
C PHE A 153 -7.54 -2.44 -11.35
N GLN A 154 -8.75 -1.93 -11.11
CA GLN A 154 -9.99 -2.70 -11.13
C GLN A 154 -9.97 -3.94 -10.21
N GLY A 155 -9.32 -3.84 -9.05
CA GLY A 155 -9.21 -4.92 -8.08
C GLY A 155 -8.10 -5.94 -8.36
N GLN A 156 -7.47 -5.89 -9.53
CA GLN A 156 -6.29 -6.70 -9.84
C GLN A 156 -5.03 -5.95 -9.40
N ILE A 157 -4.15 -6.64 -8.68
CA ILE A 157 -2.81 -6.12 -8.36
C ILE A 157 -1.87 -6.45 -9.51
N TYR A 158 -1.05 -5.47 -9.86
CA TYR A 158 0.01 -5.57 -10.83
C TYR A 158 1.35 -5.19 -10.20
N GLY A 159 2.42 -5.79 -10.71
CA GLY A 159 3.77 -5.56 -10.26
C GLY A 159 4.74 -5.33 -11.40
N TYR A 160 5.78 -4.54 -11.16
CA TYR A 160 6.97 -4.49 -12.01
C TYR A 160 8.14 -5.16 -11.30
N MET A 161 8.74 -6.16 -11.94
CA MET A 161 9.83 -6.95 -11.39
C MET A 161 11.07 -6.89 -12.30
N ASP A 162 12.26 -7.00 -11.70
CA ASP A 162 13.53 -7.11 -12.43
C ASP A 162 13.64 -8.45 -13.20
N PRO A 163 14.25 -8.51 -14.40
CA PRO A 163 14.66 -7.41 -15.29
C PRO A 163 13.59 -7.15 -16.35
N ASP A 164 12.60 -6.33 -16.02
CA ASP A 164 11.58 -5.79 -16.94
C ASP A 164 10.32 -6.66 -17.15
N LYS A 165 9.81 -7.28 -16.08
CA LYS A 165 8.58 -8.07 -16.10
C LYS A 165 7.42 -7.33 -15.44
N PHE A 166 6.41 -6.99 -16.24
CA PHE A 166 5.11 -6.58 -15.72
C PHE A 166 4.23 -7.80 -15.50
N VAL A 167 3.67 -7.94 -14.29
CA VAL A 167 2.88 -9.11 -13.88
C VAL A 167 1.57 -8.74 -13.23
N ALA A 168 0.55 -9.57 -13.46
CA ALA A 168 -0.57 -9.67 -12.53
C ALA A 168 -0.15 -10.52 -11.33
N ILE A 169 -0.41 -10.02 -10.13
CA ILE A 169 -0.13 -10.69 -8.87
C ILE A 169 -1.44 -11.21 -8.30
N ASP A 170 -1.53 -12.52 -8.11
CA ASP A 170 -2.60 -13.16 -7.36
C ASP A 170 -2.04 -13.69 -6.04
N PHE A 171 -2.37 -13.01 -4.95
CA PHE A 171 -2.00 -13.38 -3.58
C PHE A 171 -3.12 -14.14 -2.86
N VAL A 172 -4.35 -14.16 -3.40
CA VAL A 172 -5.50 -14.87 -2.80
C VAL A 172 -5.47 -16.35 -3.18
N GLY A 173 -4.91 -16.69 -4.35
CA GLY A 173 -4.63 -18.08 -4.77
C GLY A 173 -3.69 -18.87 -3.83
N ILE A 174 -3.05 -18.19 -2.87
CA ILE A 174 -2.18 -18.80 -1.85
C ILE A 174 -2.99 -19.64 -0.83
N LEU A 175 -4.29 -19.37 -0.66
CA LEU A 175 -5.18 -20.18 0.19
C LEU A 175 -5.65 -21.48 -0.47
N SER A 176 -5.46 -21.65 -1.78
CA SER A 176 -5.78 -22.88 -2.50
C SER A 176 -4.63 -23.29 -3.42
N SER A 177 -3.52 -23.76 -2.84
CA SER A 177 -2.51 -24.61 -3.48
C SER A 177 -2.45 -24.53 -5.02
N SER A 178 -1.88 -23.45 -5.56
CA SER A 178 -1.26 -23.29 -6.89
C SER A 178 -1.21 -21.80 -7.24
N VAL A 179 -0.07 -21.14 -7.05
CA VAL A 179 0.12 -19.79 -7.58
C VAL A 179 0.13 -19.85 -9.12
N ARG A 180 -0.83 -19.19 -9.77
CA ARG A 180 -0.84 -19.02 -11.23
C ARG A 180 -0.58 -17.57 -11.57
N TYR A 181 0.62 -17.27 -12.04
CA TYR A 181 0.90 -16.00 -12.70
C TYR A 181 0.32 -16.05 -14.12
N GLN A 182 -0.68 -15.21 -14.41
CA GLN A 182 -1.23 -15.05 -15.75
C GLN A 182 -0.66 -13.78 -16.39
N TRP A 183 -0.01 -13.92 -17.55
CA TRP A 183 0.71 -12.86 -18.22
C TRP A 183 -0.15 -12.22 -19.33
N SER A 184 -0.17 -10.89 -19.40
CA SER A 184 -0.60 -10.15 -20.59
C SER A 184 0.44 -9.10 -20.95
N LEU A 185 0.99 -9.16 -22.17
CA LEU A 185 1.88 -8.13 -22.71
C LEU A 185 1.06 -6.88 -23.05
N GLY A 186 1.29 -5.77 -22.34
CA GLY A 186 0.60 -4.49 -22.57
C GLY A 186 1.33 -3.30 -21.96
N SER A 187 1.44 -2.23 -22.74
CA SER A 187 2.29 -1.04 -22.55
C SER A 187 1.91 -0.13 -21.36
N PHE A 188 2.89 0.71 -20.98
CA PHE A 188 2.91 1.77 -19.96
C PHE A 188 1.57 2.31 -19.42
N ILE A 189 1.47 2.42 -18.10
CA ILE A 189 0.36 3.08 -17.39
C ILE A 189 0.92 4.20 -16.50
N MET A 190 0.40 5.41 -16.68
CA MET A 190 0.59 6.58 -15.82
C MET A 190 -0.57 6.63 -14.82
N PHE A 191 -0.29 6.62 -13.51
CA PHE A 191 -1.35 6.67 -12.48
C PHE A 191 -1.88 8.10 -12.29
N ARG A 192 -3.20 8.22 -12.20
CA ARG A 192 -3.94 9.44 -11.86
C ARG A 192 -4.65 9.20 -10.53
N LEU A 193 -4.37 10.02 -9.52
CA LEU A 193 -5.21 10.08 -8.32
C LEU A 193 -6.49 10.85 -8.68
N ASP A 194 -7.59 10.14 -8.87
CA ASP A 194 -8.92 10.75 -8.91
C ASP A 194 -9.56 10.59 -7.52
N MET A 195 -9.74 11.70 -6.80
CA MET A 195 -10.61 11.72 -5.62
C MET A 195 -12.07 11.66 -6.08
N ILE A 196 -12.74 10.54 -5.79
CA ILE A 196 -14.19 10.40 -5.96
C ILE A 196 -14.86 11.31 -4.94
N HIS A 197 -15.54 12.36 -5.40
CA HIS A 197 -16.43 13.17 -4.57
C HIS A 197 -17.83 12.57 -4.66
N GLY A 198 -18.43 12.30 -3.51
CA GLY A 198 -19.88 12.10 -3.37
C GLY A 198 -20.65 13.40 -3.49
#